data_AF-A0A9N9PCL3-F1
#
_entry.id   AF-A0A9N9PCL3-F1
#
_cell.length_a   1.000
_cell.length_b   1.000
_cell.length_c   1.000
_cell.angle_alpha   90.00
_cell.angle_beta   90.00
_cell.angle_gamma   90.00
#
_symmetry.space_group_name_H-M   'P 1'
#
loop_
_entity.id
_entity.type
_entity.pdbx_description
1 polymer ?
#
loop_
_entity_poly.entity_id
_entity_poly.type
_entity_poly.pdbx_seq_one_letter_code
_entity_poly.pdbx_strand_id
1 'polypeptide(L)'
;IITEIYINEQSLTVLLAETNFSLERLPELGDNIFGAIESIHGLKLYCVSLCQLGSLPRLWKNGKKLLNSMLCKKAFEFGKLNVMHVRMNAVDTIIDLPIGEDVITGVWGPSSSTARQELTKELSAIRRPQVTRVENPQEVIDERTGTNMLKFRSIVDVLFWRCQASPEEEAYKTIDKTGKEIKVLTWKKLSIKIATIVNYLQQKKGCKAGDHAVLIFQHGIDFIASVYACMILGIVAIPMNKIENERINEDIPSLCGIIDDFKVSYILVNAESESIFKGRTIQNLLKGNAQSKSSSGPTGSSAGSVNSLPPLINVSKAPAFKKTLKEANYSMQEEWLNQNWAAIVMCYFSADQRRYCVRFGHDNLLSL
;
A
#
# COMPACT_ATOMS: atom_id res chain seq x y z
N ILE A 1 -0.03 10.60 -32.72
CA ILE A 1 0.02 12.04 -32.38
C ILE A 1 1.40 12.30 -31.81
N ILE A 2 2.14 13.25 -32.37
CA ILE A 2 3.40 13.72 -31.78
C ILE A 2 3.07 15.00 -31.03
N THR A 3 3.53 15.12 -29.80
CA THR A 3 3.34 16.27 -28.93
C THR A 3 4.60 16.56 -28.16
N GLU A 4 4.69 17.73 -27.54
CA GLU A 4 5.82 18.13 -26.71
C GLU A 4 5.33 18.34 -25.29
N ILE A 5 6.07 17.81 -24.32
CA ILE A 5 5.88 18.07 -22.89
C ILE A 5 7.04 18.91 -22.39
N TYR A 6 6.80 19.72 -21.36
CA TYR A 6 7.81 20.58 -20.78
C TYR A 6 8.11 20.15 -19.35
N ILE A 7 9.33 19.67 -19.09
CA ILE A 7 9.78 19.17 -17.79
C ILE A 7 11.15 19.78 -17.50
N ASN A 8 11.33 20.37 -16.31
CA ASN A 8 12.62 20.93 -15.85
C ASN A 8 13.33 21.80 -16.90
N GLU A 9 12.59 22.75 -17.46
CA GLU A 9 13.09 23.68 -18.48
C GLU A 9 13.48 23.05 -19.84
N GLN A 10 13.12 21.79 -20.07
CA GLN A 10 13.37 21.09 -21.33
C GLN A 10 12.07 20.70 -22.03
N SER A 11 12.04 20.88 -23.36
CA SER A 11 10.96 20.38 -24.22
C SER A 11 11.30 18.95 -24.67
N LEU A 12 10.44 18.00 -24.33
CA LEU A 12 10.61 16.59 -24.62
C LEU A 12 9.51 16.12 -25.58
N THR A 13 9.90 15.49 -26.68
CA THR A 13 8.94 15.05 -27.69
C THR A 13 8.35 13.69 -27.36
N VAL A 14 7.02 13.60 -27.32
CA VAL A 14 6.28 12.39 -26.97
C VAL A 14 5.40 11.96 -28.13
N LEU A 15 5.42 10.67 -28.46
CA LEU A 15 4.52 10.07 -29.43
C LEU A 15 3.44 9.25 -28.72
N LEU A 16 2.18 9.58 -29.00
CA LEU A 16 1.00 8.85 -28.56
C LEU A 16 0.39 8.11 -29.75
N ALA A 17 0.26 6.80 -29.67
CA ALA A 17 -0.34 5.99 -30.73
C ALA A 17 -1.36 4.99 -30.16
N GLU A 18 -2.36 4.65 -30.96
CA GLU A 18 -3.30 3.57 -30.68
C GLU A 18 -2.85 2.32 -31.41
N THR A 19 -3.00 1.16 -30.76
CA THR A 19 -2.63 -0.12 -31.35
C THR A 19 -3.62 -1.23 -31.00
N ASN A 20 -3.75 -2.19 -31.91
CA ASN A 20 -4.53 -3.42 -31.72
C ASN A 20 -3.64 -4.66 -31.53
N PHE A 21 -2.31 -4.49 -31.43
CA PHE A 21 -1.38 -5.59 -31.20
C PHE A 21 -1.49 -6.14 -29.77
N SER A 22 -1.12 -7.41 -29.61
CA SER A 22 -1.04 -8.08 -28.30
C SER A 22 0.08 -7.49 -27.45
N LEU A 23 -0.07 -7.57 -26.12
CA LEU A 23 0.87 -7.02 -25.14
C LEU A 23 2.32 -7.51 -25.35
N GLU A 24 2.50 -8.76 -25.79
CA GLU A 24 3.81 -9.37 -26.05
C GLU A 24 4.58 -8.70 -27.19
N ARG A 25 3.89 -8.11 -28.18
CA ARG A 25 4.52 -7.47 -29.35
C ARG A 25 4.73 -5.96 -29.19
N LEU A 26 4.21 -5.36 -28.12
CA LEU A 26 4.31 -3.92 -27.90
C LEU A 26 5.75 -3.40 -27.68
N PRO A 27 6.66 -4.14 -27.02
CA PRO A 27 8.05 -3.69 -26.87
C PRO A 27 8.76 -3.56 -28.21
N GLU A 28 8.68 -4.58 -29.06
CA GLU A 28 9.28 -4.59 -30.41
C GLU A 28 8.67 -3.48 -31.28
N LEU A 29 7.35 -3.28 -31.19
CA LEU A 29 6.69 -2.17 -31.88
C LEU A 29 7.17 -0.81 -31.40
N GLY A 30 7.41 -0.65 -30.09
CA GLY A 30 7.98 0.56 -29.51
C GLY A 30 9.34 0.88 -30.13
N ASP A 31 10.27 -0.09 -30.12
CA ASP A 31 11.61 0.06 -30.70
C ASP A 31 11.56 0.38 -32.21
N ASN A 32 10.68 -0.30 -32.95
CA ASN A 32 10.47 -0.04 -34.37
C ASN A 32 9.95 1.37 -34.65
N ILE A 33 9.06 1.89 -33.80
CA ILE A 33 8.55 3.28 -33.92
C ILE A 33 9.68 4.28 -33.65
N PHE A 34 10.51 4.04 -32.64
CA PHE A 34 11.69 4.87 -32.37
C PHE A 34 12.61 4.94 -33.59
N GLY A 35 13.03 3.78 -34.11
CA GLY A 35 13.92 3.72 -35.27
C GLY A 35 13.30 4.31 -36.54
N ALA A 36 11.99 4.11 -36.76
CA ALA A 36 11.29 4.66 -37.93
C ALA A 36 11.18 6.20 -37.85
N ILE A 37 10.82 6.75 -36.70
CA ILE A 37 10.67 8.20 -36.54
C ILE A 37 12.03 8.90 -36.63
N GLU A 38 13.08 8.32 -36.06
CA GLU A 38 14.43 8.87 -36.17
C GLU A 38 14.96 8.78 -37.60
N SER A 39 14.83 7.64 -38.28
CA SER A 39 15.36 7.48 -39.65
C SER A 39 14.60 8.30 -40.70
N ILE A 40 13.27 8.42 -40.59
CA ILE A 40 12.43 9.11 -41.58
C ILE A 40 12.37 10.61 -41.31
N HIS A 41 12.22 11.01 -40.04
CA HIS A 41 11.97 12.41 -39.66
C HIS A 41 13.13 13.08 -38.94
N GLY A 42 14.20 12.36 -38.58
CA GLY A 42 15.32 12.90 -37.80
C GLY A 42 14.92 13.31 -36.38
N LEU A 43 13.75 12.87 -35.90
CA LEU A 43 13.15 13.32 -34.65
C LEU A 43 13.46 12.31 -33.54
N LYS A 44 14.17 12.75 -32.51
CA LYS A 44 14.39 11.94 -31.32
C LYS A 44 13.21 12.07 -30.36
N LEU A 45 12.54 10.95 -30.12
CA LEU A 45 11.43 10.89 -29.18
C LEU A 45 11.96 10.67 -27.76
N TYR A 46 11.38 11.33 -26.78
CA TYR A 46 11.60 11.03 -25.37
C TYR A 46 10.84 9.77 -24.97
N CYS A 47 9.59 9.64 -25.40
CA CYS A 47 8.81 8.42 -25.20
C CYS A 47 7.78 8.14 -26.29
N VAL A 48 7.48 6.85 -26.45
CA VAL A 48 6.38 6.32 -27.25
C VAL A 48 5.40 5.66 -26.29
N SER A 49 4.17 6.19 -26.23
CA SER A 49 3.07 5.61 -25.45
C SER A 49 2.05 4.96 -26.37
N LEU A 50 1.91 3.65 -26.23
CA LEU A 50 1.00 2.81 -26.99
C LEU A 50 -0.27 2.59 -26.17
N CYS A 51 -1.36 3.20 -26.61
CA CYS A 51 -2.67 3.17 -25.97
C CYS A 51 -3.58 2.12 -26.62
N GLN A 52 -4.62 1.71 -25.89
CA GLN A 52 -5.66 0.84 -26.42
C GLN A 52 -6.38 1.49 -27.61
N LEU A 53 -6.78 0.69 -28.60
CA LEU A 53 -7.50 1.19 -29.78
C LEU A 53 -8.76 1.97 -29.39
N GLY A 54 -8.88 3.20 -29.91
CA GLY A 54 -10.01 4.09 -29.64
C GLY A 54 -9.99 4.80 -28.28
N SER A 55 -8.96 4.63 -27.45
CA SER A 55 -8.89 5.24 -26.12
C SER A 55 -8.37 6.67 -26.09
N LEU A 56 -7.74 7.17 -27.16
CA LEU A 56 -7.23 8.53 -27.19
C LEU A 56 -8.39 9.55 -27.37
N PRO A 57 -8.33 10.71 -26.68
CA PRO A 57 -9.34 11.77 -26.79
C PRO A 57 -9.64 12.23 -28.23
N ARG A 58 -10.92 12.25 -28.60
CA ARG A 58 -11.41 12.67 -29.91
C ARG A 58 -12.41 13.82 -29.82
N LEU A 59 -12.38 14.70 -30.81
CA LEU A 59 -13.32 15.81 -30.99
C LEU A 59 -14.05 15.65 -32.33
N TRP A 60 -15.32 16.04 -32.37
CA TRP A 60 -16.06 16.14 -33.62
C TRP A 60 -15.61 17.37 -34.41
N LYS A 61 -15.13 17.16 -35.63
CA LYS A 61 -14.80 18.20 -36.60
C LYS A 61 -15.35 17.79 -37.96
N ASN A 62 -16.17 18.64 -38.57
CA ASN A 62 -16.81 18.39 -39.88
C ASN A 62 -17.50 17.02 -39.99
N GLY A 63 -18.27 16.63 -38.96
CA GLY A 63 -19.02 15.37 -38.96
C GLY A 63 -18.16 14.11 -38.76
N LYS A 64 -16.86 14.22 -38.44
CA LYS A 64 -15.98 13.10 -38.13
C LYS A 64 -15.34 13.27 -36.74
N LYS A 65 -15.15 12.15 -36.02
CA LYS A 65 -14.39 12.14 -34.76
C LYS A 65 -12.89 12.04 -35.06
N LEU A 66 -12.20 13.17 -34.95
CA LEU A 66 -10.74 13.24 -35.13
C LEU A 66 -10.05 13.27 -33.77
N LEU A 67 -8.83 12.72 -33.72
CA LEU A 67 -7.99 12.81 -32.54
C LEU A 67 -7.67 14.27 -32.21
N ASN A 68 -7.80 14.65 -30.94
CA ASN A 68 -7.52 16.00 -30.48
C ASN A 68 -6.16 16.02 -29.79
N SER A 69 -5.16 16.62 -30.43
CA SER A 69 -3.78 16.69 -29.93
C SER A 69 -3.66 17.35 -28.56
N MET A 70 -4.37 18.46 -28.32
CA MET A 70 -4.32 19.17 -27.04
C MET A 70 -4.92 18.35 -25.89
N LEU A 71 -6.07 17.70 -26.13
CA LEU A 71 -6.68 16.83 -25.11
C LEU A 71 -5.83 15.60 -24.83
N CYS A 72 -5.20 15.02 -25.87
CA CYS A 72 -4.29 13.90 -25.70
C CYS A 72 -3.04 14.30 -24.90
N LYS A 73 -2.42 15.46 -25.21
CA LYS A 73 -1.30 16.02 -24.43
C LYS A 73 -1.69 16.21 -22.96
N LYS A 74 -2.80 16.90 -22.71
CA LYS A 74 -3.29 17.15 -21.35
C LYS A 74 -3.56 15.84 -20.60
N ALA A 75 -4.20 14.86 -21.24
CA ALA A 75 -4.46 13.57 -20.63
C ALA A 75 -3.18 12.76 -20.36
N PHE A 76 -2.16 12.90 -21.21
CA PHE A 76 -0.84 12.30 -21.00
C PHE A 76 -0.13 12.92 -19.78
N GLU A 77 -0.08 14.26 -19.69
CA GLU A 77 0.55 14.98 -18.57
C GLU A 77 -0.12 14.66 -17.22
N PHE A 78 -1.44 14.44 -17.21
CA PHE A 78 -2.17 14.02 -16.00
C PHE A 78 -2.18 12.50 -15.75
N GLY A 79 -1.51 11.69 -16.58
CA GLY A 79 -1.48 10.24 -16.43
C GLY A 79 -2.86 9.55 -16.60
N LYS A 80 -3.77 10.16 -17.36
CA LYS A 80 -5.16 9.68 -17.54
C LYS A 80 -5.38 8.85 -18.81
N LEU A 81 -4.34 8.64 -19.61
CA LEU A 81 -4.44 7.83 -20.82
C LEU A 81 -4.45 6.34 -20.47
N ASN A 82 -5.24 5.56 -21.21
CA ASN A 82 -5.24 4.11 -21.12
C ASN A 82 -4.05 3.55 -21.92
N VAL A 83 -2.86 3.63 -21.31
CA VAL A 83 -1.59 3.21 -21.92
C VAL A 83 -1.35 1.73 -21.64
N MET A 84 -1.15 0.95 -22.70
CA MET A 84 -0.83 -0.47 -22.61
C MET A 84 0.68 -0.72 -22.52
N HIS A 85 1.50 0.12 -23.15
CA HIS A 85 2.96 0.05 -23.10
C HIS A 85 3.60 1.42 -23.28
N VAL A 86 4.67 1.70 -22.53
CA VAL A 86 5.50 2.90 -22.69
C VAL A 86 6.93 2.48 -22.96
N ARG A 87 7.50 3.00 -24.04
CA ARG A 87 8.92 2.89 -24.34
C ARG A 87 9.56 4.27 -24.19
N MET A 88 10.59 4.39 -23.36
CA MET A 88 11.31 5.65 -23.11
C MET A 88 12.73 5.59 -23.68
N ASN A 89 13.21 6.73 -24.18
CA ASN A 89 14.60 6.98 -24.52
C ASN A 89 15.05 8.31 -23.91
N ALA A 90 15.45 8.28 -22.64
CA ALA A 90 15.92 9.46 -21.92
C ALA A 90 17.36 9.84 -22.27
N VAL A 91 18.20 8.86 -22.65
CA VAL A 91 19.65 9.06 -22.85
C VAL A 91 19.91 9.94 -24.07
N ASP A 92 19.16 9.75 -25.15
CA ASP A 92 19.38 10.48 -26.39
C ASP A 92 18.58 11.79 -26.50
N THR A 93 17.70 12.09 -25.52
CA THR A 93 16.79 13.24 -25.58
C THR A 93 16.95 14.25 -24.44
N ILE A 94 17.39 13.83 -23.26
CA ILE A 94 17.66 14.75 -22.15
C ILE A 94 19.06 15.34 -22.34
N ILE A 95 19.11 16.66 -22.48
CA ILE A 95 20.36 17.42 -22.52
C ILE A 95 20.84 17.59 -21.07
N ASP A 96 22.15 17.62 -20.83
CA ASP A 96 22.74 17.81 -19.49
C ASP A 96 22.43 16.73 -18.44
N LEU A 97 22.20 15.49 -18.86
CA LEU A 97 22.39 14.37 -17.92
C LEU A 97 23.84 14.46 -17.43
N PRO A 98 24.13 14.50 -16.12
CA PRO A 98 25.49 14.57 -15.61
C PRO A 98 26.21 13.26 -15.93
N ILE A 99 26.76 13.19 -17.13
CA ILE A 99 27.76 12.21 -17.51
C ILE A 99 29.03 12.73 -16.84
N GLY A 100 29.67 11.88 -16.03
CA GLY A 100 30.92 12.28 -15.35
C GLY A 100 31.89 12.90 -16.35
N GLU A 101 32.72 13.86 -15.89
CA GLU A 101 33.62 14.67 -16.73
C GLU A 101 34.45 13.83 -17.73
N ASP A 102 34.68 12.57 -17.38
CA ASP A 102 35.33 11.58 -18.23
C ASP A 102 34.35 10.51 -18.74
N VAL A 103 33.83 10.74 -19.94
CA VAL A 103 32.87 9.84 -20.61
C VAL A 103 33.53 8.56 -21.11
N ILE A 104 34.86 8.52 -21.27
CA ILE A 104 35.58 7.42 -21.92
C ILE A 104 36.26 6.54 -20.88
N THR A 105 37.00 7.14 -19.95
CA THR A 105 37.77 6.43 -18.91
C THR A 105 37.20 6.61 -17.51
N GLY A 106 36.16 7.43 -17.34
CA GLY A 106 35.52 7.62 -16.04
C GLY A 106 34.74 6.39 -15.57
N VAL A 107 34.24 6.46 -14.34
CA VAL A 107 33.45 5.38 -13.72
C VAL A 107 32.27 4.95 -14.59
N TRP A 108 31.66 5.89 -15.34
CA TRP A 108 30.52 5.63 -16.21
C TRP A 108 30.88 5.34 -17.67
N GLY A 109 32.17 5.35 -18.03
CA GLY A 109 32.61 5.13 -19.41
C GLY A 109 32.39 3.70 -19.91
N PRO A 110 32.42 3.47 -21.24
CA PRO A 110 32.10 2.17 -21.84
C PRO A 110 32.97 1.04 -21.30
N SER A 111 34.28 1.24 -21.21
CA SER A 111 35.23 0.25 -20.71
C SER A 111 34.97 -0.10 -19.24
N SER A 112 34.73 0.90 -18.39
CA SER A 112 34.41 0.75 -16.97
C SER A 112 33.02 0.13 -16.74
N SER A 113 32.05 0.45 -17.61
CA SER A 113 30.70 -0.10 -17.57
C SER A 113 30.67 -1.57 -18.03
N THR A 114 31.35 -1.89 -19.13
CA THR A 114 31.52 -3.26 -19.63
C THR A 114 32.31 -4.10 -18.62
N ALA A 115 33.42 -3.58 -18.09
CA ALA A 115 34.16 -4.25 -17.01
C ALA A 115 33.29 -4.47 -15.77
N ARG A 116 32.42 -3.51 -15.37
CA ARG A 116 31.45 -3.72 -14.28
C ARG A 116 30.40 -4.78 -14.63
N GLN A 117 29.89 -4.81 -15.86
CA GLN A 117 28.90 -5.81 -16.30
C GLN A 117 29.51 -7.21 -16.38
N GLU A 118 30.72 -7.34 -16.91
CA GLU A 118 31.50 -8.58 -16.96
C GLU A 118 31.86 -9.04 -15.55
N LEU A 119 32.37 -8.14 -14.71
CA LEU A 119 32.61 -8.42 -13.30
C LEU A 119 31.31 -8.80 -12.59
N THR A 120 30.16 -8.20 -12.92
CA THR A 120 28.84 -8.58 -12.34
C THR A 120 28.38 -9.94 -12.83
N LYS A 121 28.68 -10.33 -14.08
CA LYS A 121 28.41 -11.67 -14.64
C LYS A 121 29.34 -12.75 -14.06
N GLU A 122 30.61 -12.44 -13.84
CA GLU A 122 31.56 -13.35 -13.20
C GLU A 122 31.29 -13.44 -11.69
N LEU A 123 31.02 -12.30 -11.05
CA LEU A 123 30.58 -12.23 -9.67
C LEU A 123 29.16 -12.77 -9.47
N SER A 124 28.30 -12.93 -10.47
CA SER A 124 27.03 -13.63 -10.28
C SER A 124 27.21 -15.15 -10.21
N ALA A 125 28.33 -15.67 -10.72
CA ALA A 125 28.74 -17.06 -10.54
C ALA A 125 29.55 -17.28 -9.24
N ILE A 126 30.29 -16.27 -8.76
CA ILE A 126 31.19 -16.37 -7.59
C ILE A 126 30.64 -15.72 -6.32
N ARG A 127 29.83 -14.65 -6.42
CA ARG A 127 29.08 -14.17 -5.26
C ARG A 127 28.02 -15.21 -5.01
N ARG A 128 28.09 -15.79 -3.81
CA ARG A 128 26.88 -16.19 -3.08
C ARG A 128 25.85 -15.09 -3.35
N PRO A 129 24.60 -15.41 -3.71
CA PRO A 129 23.55 -14.39 -3.81
C PRO A 129 23.70 -13.46 -2.60
N GLN A 130 23.50 -12.16 -2.76
CA GLN A 130 23.37 -11.30 -1.59
C GLN A 130 22.13 -11.77 -0.84
N VAL A 131 22.33 -12.80 -0.02
CA VAL A 131 21.40 -13.20 1.01
C VAL A 131 21.65 -12.12 2.04
N THR A 132 20.68 -11.22 2.22
CA THR A 132 20.42 -10.71 3.55
C THR A 132 20.14 -11.95 4.39
N ARG A 133 21.22 -12.61 4.85
CA ARG A 133 21.08 -13.72 5.77
C ARG A 133 20.46 -13.06 6.98
N VAL A 134 19.23 -13.43 7.27
CA VAL A 134 18.61 -13.11 8.55
C VAL A 134 19.49 -13.81 9.57
N GLU A 135 20.50 -13.11 10.06
CA GLU A 135 21.25 -13.56 11.21
C GLU A 135 20.31 -13.35 12.38
N ASN A 136 19.72 -14.45 12.86
CA ASN A 136 18.93 -14.40 14.08
C ASN A 136 19.88 -13.97 15.20
N PRO A 137 19.68 -12.79 15.81
CA PRO A 137 20.52 -12.34 16.89
C PRO A 137 20.48 -13.38 18.02
N GLN A 138 21.65 -13.75 18.55
CA GLN A 138 21.76 -14.72 19.64
C GLN A 138 21.22 -14.14 20.95
N GLU A 139 21.36 -12.83 21.14
CA GLU A 139 20.83 -12.09 22.27
C GLU A 139 20.38 -10.70 21.80
N VAL A 140 19.19 -10.30 22.25
CA VAL A 140 18.67 -8.93 22.06
C VAL A 140 18.32 -8.42 23.44
N ILE A 141 19.12 -7.52 24.00
CA ILE A 141 18.96 -7.07 25.39
C ILE A 141 18.25 -5.73 25.41
N ASP A 142 17.18 -5.61 26.20
CA ASP A 142 16.61 -4.30 26.54
C ASP A 142 17.60 -3.54 27.42
N GLU A 143 18.20 -2.49 26.87
CA GLU A 143 19.25 -1.70 27.53
C GLU A 143 18.86 -1.20 28.92
N ARG A 144 17.58 -0.95 29.14
CA ARG A 144 17.09 -0.35 30.39
C ARG A 144 16.86 -1.38 31.50
N THR A 145 16.40 -2.58 31.17
CA THR A 145 16.08 -3.62 32.16
C THR A 145 17.08 -4.78 32.17
N GLY A 146 18.01 -4.82 31.21
CA GLY A 146 18.93 -5.94 31.02
C GLY A 146 18.22 -7.25 30.61
N THR A 147 16.95 -7.18 30.21
CA THR A 147 16.15 -8.35 29.87
C THR A 147 16.43 -8.79 28.44
N ASN A 148 16.77 -10.07 28.23
CA ASN A 148 16.81 -10.65 26.90
C ASN A 148 15.39 -10.71 26.31
N MET A 149 15.17 -10.02 25.20
CA MET A 149 13.91 -9.89 24.46
C MET A 149 13.54 -11.15 23.70
N LEU A 150 14.50 -12.03 23.40
CA LEU A 150 14.26 -13.31 22.71
C LEU A 150 13.45 -14.30 23.55
N LYS A 151 13.28 -14.05 24.86
CA LYS A 151 12.44 -14.87 25.73
C LYS A 151 10.94 -14.72 25.46
N PHE A 152 10.53 -13.67 24.76
CA PHE A 152 9.13 -13.41 24.45
C PHE A 152 8.73 -14.13 23.17
N ARG A 153 7.47 -14.58 23.08
CA ARG A 153 6.95 -15.29 21.90
C ARG A 153 6.13 -14.38 20.99
N SER A 154 5.74 -13.20 21.49
CA SER A 154 4.98 -12.22 20.73
C SER A 154 5.21 -10.80 21.25
N ILE A 155 4.88 -9.82 20.41
CA ILE A 155 4.86 -8.42 20.82
C ILE A 155 3.80 -8.12 21.90
N VAL A 156 2.78 -8.97 22.04
CA VAL A 156 1.79 -8.90 23.13
C VAL A 156 2.43 -9.26 24.47
N ASP A 157 3.29 -10.27 24.50
CA ASP A 157 4.04 -10.64 25.71
C ASP A 157 4.98 -9.51 26.15
N VAL A 158 5.63 -8.85 25.18
CA VAL A 158 6.47 -7.67 25.41
C VAL A 158 5.63 -6.53 26.02
N LEU A 159 4.42 -6.28 25.48
CA LEU A 159 3.50 -5.29 26.04
C LEU A 159 3.14 -5.63 27.50
N PHE A 160 2.75 -6.87 27.78
CA PHE A 160 2.42 -7.32 29.14
C PHE A 160 3.60 -7.13 30.10
N TRP A 161 4.81 -7.49 29.66
CA TRP A 161 6.02 -7.31 30.45
C TRP A 161 6.32 -5.84 30.70
N ARG A 162 6.27 -4.96 29.69
CA ARG A 162 6.47 -3.50 29.85
C ARG A 162 5.47 -2.89 30.83
N CYS A 163 4.19 -3.26 30.72
CA CYS A 163 3.15 -2.79 31.63
C CYS A 163 3.36 -3.23 33.09
N GLN A 164 4.08 -4.35 33.32
CA GLN A 164 4.37 -4.85 34.67
C GLN A 164 5.70 -4.31 35.23
N ALA A 165 6.76 -4.33 34.42
CA ALA A 165 8.08 -3.88 34.84
C ALA A 165 8.12 -2.36 35.08
N SER A 166 7.43 -1.59 34.22
CA SER A 166 7.54 -0.13 34.18
C SER A 166 6.23 0.57 33.80
N PRO A 167 5.18 0.47 34.64
CA PRO A 167 3.84 0.96 34.31
C PRO A 167 3.74 2.48 34.11
N GLU A 168 4.48 3.26 34.89
CA GLU A 168 4.40 4.74 34.86
C GLU A 168 5.34 5.36 33.82
N GLU A 169 6.11 4.53 33.11
CA GLU A 169 7.01 5.00 32.07
C GLU A 169 6.29 5.33 30.77
N GLU A 170 6.88 6.24 29.99
CA GLU A 170 6.33 6.75 28.76
C GLU A 170 6.32 5.67 27.67
N ALA A 171 5.15 5.39 27.10
CA ALA A 171 4.97 4.47 25.98
C ALA A 171 4.81 5.21 24.64
N TYR A 172 4.04 6.30 24.66
CA TYR A 172 3.81 7.14 23.48
C TYR A 172 3.83 8.62 23.83
N LYS A 173 4.38 9.42 22.93
CA LYS A 173 4.28 10.89 22.92
C LYS A 173 3.55 11.35 21.68
N THR A 174 2.53 12.19 21.86
CA THR A 174 1.88 12.90 20.76
C THR A 174 2.55 14.25 20.59
N ILE A 175 2.99 14.51 19.35
CA ILE A 175 3.70 15.72 18.96
C ILE A 175 2.77 16.55 18.06
N ASP A 176 2.79 17.88 18.24
CA ASP A 176 2.07 18.82 17.38
C ASP A 176 2.76 19.00 16.02
N LYS A 177 2.09 19.68 15.08
CA LYS A 177 2.67 20.13 13.79
C LYS A 177 3.92 20.99 13.96
N THR A 178 4.07 21.64 15.12
CA THR A 178 5.21 22.48 15.48
C THR A 178 6.36 21.70 16.12
N GLY A 179 6.25 20.38 16.29
CA GLY A 179 7.25 19.56 16.96
C GLY A 179 7.18 19.58 18.50
N LYS A 180 6.21 20.29 19.09
CA LYS A 180 6.04 20.35 20.55
C LYS A 180 5.31 19.12 21.10
N GLU A 181 5.76 18.61 22.24
CA GLU A 181 5.08 17.53 22.96
C GLU A 181 3.76 18.02 23.53
N ILE A 182 2.64 17.40 23.14
CA ILE A 182 1.31 17.75 23.62
C ILE A 182 0.90 16.83 24.77
N LYS A 183 1.13 15.52 24.59
CA LYS A 183 0.55 14.50 25.48
C LYS A 183 1.45 13.28 25.60
N VAL A 184 1.69 12.87 26.84
CA VAL A 184 2.40 11.65 27.18
C VAL A 184 1.39 10.57 27.60
N LEU A 185 1.54 9.37 27.04
CA LEU A 185 0.79 8.18 27.41
C LEU A 185 1.76 7.17 28.04
N THR A 186 1.48 6.77 29.29
CA THR A 186 2.28 5.76 29.99
C THR A 186 1.85 4.34 29.62
N TRP A 187 2.72 3.35 29.87
CA TRP A 187 2.41 1.93 29.62
C TRP A 187 1.13 1.46 30.34
N LYS A 188 0.89 1.94 31.56
CA LYS A 188 -0.35 1.67 32.32
C LYS A 188 -1.58 2.25 31.63
N LYS A 189 -1.51 3.51 31.18
CA LYS A 189 -2.63 4.14 30.46
C LYS A 189 -2.90 3.45 29.11
N LEU A 190 -1.84 3.01 28.42
CA LEU A 190 -1.98 2.21 27.20
C LEU A 190 -2.67 0.87 27.50
N SER A 191 -2.25 0.15 28.56
CA SER A 191 -2.87 -1.11 28.99
C SER A 191 -4.37 -0.95 29.26
N ILE A 192 -4.77 0.08 30.01
CA ILE A 192 -6.18 0.38 30.31
C ILE A 192 -6.95 0.65 29.01
N LYS A 193 -6.37 1.40 28.08
CA LYS A 193 -7.02 1.71 26.79
C LYS A 193 -7.20 0.46 25.93
N ILE A 194 -6.20 -0.42 25.85
CA ILE A 194 -6.32 -1.70 25.13
C ILE A 194 -7.37 -2.58 25.81
N ALA A 195 -7.33 -2.72 27.14
CA ALA A 195 -8.31 -3.48 27.91
C ALA A 195 -9.75 -2.97 27.70
N THR A 196 -9.92 -1.64 27.57
CA THR A 196 -11.21 -1.02 27.23
C THR A 196 -11.73 -1.50 25.88
N ILE A 197 -10.86 -1.52 24.86
CA ILE A 197 -11.24 -1.98 23.51
C ILE A 197 -11.50 -3.48 23.51
N VAL A 198 -10.63 -4.28 24.13
CA VAL A 198 -10.79 -5.74 24.26
C VAL A 198 -12.13 -6.08 24.89
N ASN A 199 -12.45 -5.48 26.04
CA ASN A 199 -13.71 -5.68 26.73
C ASN A 199 -14.92 -5.24 25.86
N TYR A 200 -14.79 -4.15 25.13
CA TYR A 200 -15.84 -3.67 24.23
C TYR A 200 -16.10 -4.64 23.06
N LEU A 201 -15.04 -5.11 22.40
CA LEU A 201 -15.14 -6.03 21.27
C LEU A 201 -15.71 -7.39 21.72
N GLN A 202 -15.18 -7.95 22.80
CA GLN A 202 -15.61 -9.27 23.28
C GLN A 202 -17.02 -9.22 23.89
N GLN A 203 -17.28 -8.32 24.84
CA GLN A 203 -18.50 -8.38 25.67
C GLN A 203 -19.69 -7.65 25.04
N LYS A 204 -19.46 -6.58 24.26
CA LYS A 204 -20.54 -5.76 23.69
C LYS A 204 -20.77 -6.00 22.20
N LYS A 205 -19.73 -6.39 21.46
CA LYS A 205 -19.82 -6.62 20.01
C LYS A 205 -19.81 -8.09 19.63
N GLY A 206 -19.45 -8.99 20.56
CA GLY A 206 -19.47 -10.43 20.32
C GLY A 206 -18.43 -10.88 19.30
N CYS A 207 -17.34 -10.11 19.14
CA CYS A 207 -16.22 -10.45 18.28
C CYS A 207 -15.49 -11.70 18.82
N LYS A 208 -15.08 -12.59 17.93
CA LYS A 208 -14.49 -13.89 18.27
C LYS A 208 -13.09 -14.05 17.67
N ALA A 209 -12.33 -14.97 18.25
CA ALA A 209 -11.07 -15.41 17.64
C ALA A 209 -11.32 -15.97 16.24
N GLY A 210 -10.46 -15.62 15.29
CA GLY A 210 -10.53 -16.02 13.88
C GLY A 210 -11.38 -15.08 13.01
N ASP A 211 -12.08 -14.10 13.60
CA ASP A 211 -12.71 -13.03 12.84
C ASP A 211 -11.65 -12.19 12.10
N HIS A 212 -11.97 -11.78 10.88
CA HIS A 212 -11.16 -10.82 10.13
C HIS A 212 -11.71 -9.41 10.35
N ALA A 213 -10.88 -8.52 10.84
CA ALA A 213 -11.24 -7.15 11.13
C ALA A 213 -10.43 -6.18 10.27
N VAL A 214 -11.10 -5.35 9.48
CA VAL A 214 -10.42 -4.26 8.77
C VAL A 214 -10.26 -3.07 9.70
N LEU A 215 -9.04 -2.52 9.79
CA LEU A 215 -8.73 -1.38 10.66
C LEU A 215 -8.50 -0.15 9.77
N ILE A 216 -9.41 0.82 9.84
CA ILE A 216 -9.30 2.10 9.11
C ILE A 216 -9.21 3.23 10.12
N PHE A 217 -8.01 3.75 10.27
CA PHE A 217 -7.67 4.79 11.24
C PHE A 217 -6.70 5.78 10.63
N GLN A 218 -6.73 7.02 11.12
CA GLN A 218 -5.54 7.86 11.04
C GLN A 218 -4.48 7.33 12.02
N HIS A 219 -3.20 7.40 11.64
CA HIS A 219 -2.11 6.95 12.51
C HIS A 219 -2.21 7.60 13.89
N GLY A 220 -2.22 6.78 14.93
CA GLY A 220 -2.40 7.25 16.30
C GLY A 220 -2.61 6.13 17.31
N ILE A 221 -2.82 6.53 18.57
CA ILE A 221 -2.92 5.60 19.70
C ILE A 221 -4.14 4.67 19.55
N ASP A 222 -5.25 5.14 18.98
CA ASP A 222 -6.44 4.31 18.76
C ASP A 222 -6.17 3.15 17.80
N PHE A 223 -5.36 3.39 16.75
CA PHE A 223 -4.94 2.35 15.81
C PHE A 223 -4.10 1.29 16.51
N ILE A 224 -3.04 1.71 17.21
CA ILE A 224 -2.15 0.81 17.96
C ILE A 224 -2.93 -0.01 18.97
N ALA A 225 -3.80 0.65 19.75
CA ALA A 225 -4.59 -0.03 20.76
C ALA A 225 -5.57 -1.04 20.16
N SER A 226 -6.11 -0.75 18.97
CA SER A 226 -6.99 -1.67 18.23
C SER A 226 -6.23 -2.87 17.68
N VAL A 227 -5.02 -2.69 17.16
CA VAL A 227 -4.15 -3.78 16.68
C VAL A 227 -3.81 -4.74 17.84
N TYR A 228 -3.37 -4.22 18.99
CA TYR A 228 -3.14 -5.06 20.18
C TYR A 228 -4.42 -5.73 20.68
N ALA A 229 -5.55 -5.03 20.67
CA ALA A 229 -6.82 -5.62 21.08
C ALA A 229 -7.24 -6.79 20.17
N CYS A 230 -7.00 -6.68 18.86
CA CYS A 230 -7.25 -7.78 17.92
C CYS A 230 -6.36 -8.99 18.25
N MET A 231 -5.06 -8.77 18.41
CA MET A 231 -4.10 -9.82 18.78
C MET A 231 -4.46 -10.52 20.10
N ILE A 232 -4.86 -9.77 21.13
CA ILE A 232 -5.26 -10.31 22.44
C ILE A 232 -6.57 -11.12 22.37
N LEU A 233 -7.40 -10.89 21.35
CA LEU A 233 -8.65 -11.64 21.13
C LEU A 233 -8.54 -12.72 20.05
N GLY A 234 -7.35 -12.91 19.47
CA GLY A 234 -7.15 -13.81 18.33
C GLY A 234 -7.85 -13.35 17.04
N ILE A 235 -8.18 -12.07 16.91
CA ILE A 235 -8.78 -11.50 15.70
C ILE A 235 -7.66 -11.21 14.69
N VAL A 236 -7.87 -11.58 13.42
CA VAL A 236 -6.93 -11.26 12.33
C VAL A 236 -7.12 -9.80 11.92
N ALA A 237 -6.14 -8.94 12.23
CA ALA A 237 -6.23 -7.53 11.89
C ALA A 237 -5.77 -7.28 10.44
N ILE A 238 -6.53 -6.50 9.68
CA ILE A 238 -6.23 -6.09 8.31
C ILE A 238 -6.12 -4.56 8.27
N PRO A 239 -4.94 -3.97 8.54
CA PRO A 239 -4.75 -2.54 8.45
C PRO A 239 -4.96 -2.03 7.04
N MET A 240 -5.72 -0.96 6.91
CA MET A 240 -5.88 -0.21 5.66
C MET A 240 -5.60 1.27 5.89
N ASN A 241 -5.10 1.93 4.85
CA ASN A 241 -4.92 3.37 4.87
C ASN A 241 -6.26 4.07 5.11
N LYS A 242 -6.20 5.28 5.70
CA LYS A 242 -7.38 6.12 5.83
C LYS A 242 -7.98 6.41 4.45
N ILE A 243 -9.31 6.44 4.39
CA ILE A 243 -10.01 6.83 3.17
C ILE A 243 -9.96 8.35 3.05
N GLU A 244 -9.48 8.85 1.91
CA GLU A 244 -9.39 10.28 1.64
C GLU A 244 -10.52 10.72 0.71
N ASN A 245 -11.10 11.89 0.98
CA ASN A 245 -12.25 12.39 0.20
C ASN A 245 -11.96 12.51 -1.30
N GLU A 246 -10.72 12.78 -1.67
CA GLU A 246 -10.25 12.93 -3.05
C GLU A 246 -10.12 11.59 -3.78
N ARG A 247 -9.87 10.50 -3.03
CA ARG A 247 -9.59 9.15 -3.56
C ARG A 247 -10.70 8.13 -3.28
N ILE A 248 -11.88 8.58 -2.83
CA ILE A 248 -13.02 7.71 -2.50
C ILE A 248 -13.36 6.72 -3.63
N ASN A 249 -13.30 7.16 -4.89
CA ASN A 249 -13.63 6.32 -6.04
C ASN A 249 -12.66 5.14 -6.25
N GLU A 250 -11.44 5.22 -5.71
CA GLU A 250 -10.41 4.17 -5.76
C GLU A 250 -10.39 3.35 -4.45
N ASP A 251 -10.50 4.04 -3.31
CA ASP A 251 -10.42 3.44 -1.96
C ASP A 251 -11.62 2.52 -1.67
N ILE A 252 -12.83 2.90 -2.07
CA ILE A 252 -14.04 2.12 -1.78
C ILE A 252 -14.09 0.78 -2.54
N PRO A 253 -13.85 0.73 -3.86
CA PRO A 253 -13.73 -0.56 -4.56
C PRO A 253 -12.62 -1.45 -3.97
N SER A 254 -11.48 -0.85 -3.60
CA SER A 254 -10.36 -1.55 -2.98
C SER A 254 -10.75 -2.18 -1.63
N LEU A 255 -11.48 -1.44 -0.80
CA LEU A 255 -12.04 -1.93 0.46
C LEU A 255 -13.05 -3.06 0.24
N CYS A 256 -13.99 -2.90 -0.70
CA CYS A 256 -14.97 -3.96 -1.02
C CYS A 256 -14.27 -5.25 -1.45
N GLY A 257 -13.23 -5.17 -2.29
CA GLY A 257 -12.48 -6.35 -2.68
C GLY A 257 -11.77 -7.04 -1.51
N ILE A 258 -11.32 -6.29 -0.49
CA ILE A 258 -10.68 -6.88 0.71
C ILE A 258 -11.73 -7.56 1.59
N ILE A 259 -12.90 -6.95 1.72
CA ILE A 259 -14.04 -7.53 2.45
C ILE A 259 -14.46 -8.86 1.82
N ASP A 260 -14.54 -8.91 0.49
CA ASP A 260 -14.95 -10.10 -0.25
C ASP A 260 -13.95 -11.25 -0.11
N ASP A 261 -12.65 -10.96 -0.19
CA ASP A 261 -11.58 -11.96 -0.13
C ASP A 261 -11.41 -12.55 1.27
N PHE A 262 -11.33 -11.68 2.29
CA PHE A 262 -11.06 -12.10 3.67
C PHE A 262 -12.31 -12.38 4.47
N LYS A 263 -13.51 -12.26 3.87
CA LYS A 263 -14.80 -12.43 4.54
C LYS A 263 -14.86 -11.62 5.84
N VAL A 264 -14.55 -10.33 5.72
CA VAL A 264 -14.38 -9.43 6.86
C VAL A 264 -15.65 -9.36 7.71
N SER A 265 -15.52 -9.65 9.00
CA SER A 265 -16.64 -9.69 9.96
C SER A 265 -17.09 -8.28 10.37
N TYR A 266 -16.15 -7.34 10.51
CA TYR A 266 -16.43 -5.95 10.92
C TYR A 266 -15.27 -5.01 10.59
N ILE A 267 -15.56 -3.70 10.61
CA ILE A 267 -14.58 -2.64 10.36
C ILE A 267 -14.38 -1.84 11.65
N LEU A 268 -13.14 -1.77 12.14
CA LEU A 268 -12.76 -0.95 13.29
C LEU A 268 -12.37 0.45 12.82
N VAL A 269 -12.98 1.46 13.44
CA VAL A 269 -12.77 2.87 13.12
C VAL A 269 -12.71 3.73 14.39
N ASN A 270 -12.14 4.94 14.29
CA ASN A 270 -12.31 6.00 15.30
C ASN A 270 -13.43 6.97 14.91
N ALA A 271 -13.71 7.97 15.75
CA ALA A 271 -14.72 8.99 15.48
C ALA A 271 -14.50 9.77 14.16
N GLU A 272 -13.24 10.10 13.85
CA GLU A 272 -12.88 10.80 12.62
C GLU A 272 -13.17 9.95 11.38
N SER A 273 -12.69 8.70 11.36
CA SER A 273 -12.88 7.79 10.23
C SER A 273 -14.36 7.39 10.06
N GLU A 274 -15.11 7.21 11.16
CA GLU A 274 -16.56 6.94 11.11
C GLU A 274 -17.33 8.09 10.43
N SER A 275 -16.90 9.34 10.62
CA SER A 275 -17.56 10.51 10.00
C SER A 275 -17.45 10.49 8.47
N ILE A 276 -16.32 10.01 7.94
CA ILE A 276 -16.06 9.87 6.50
C ILE A 276 -17.04 8.85 5.92
N PHE A 277 -17.17 7.67 6.54
CA PHE A 277 -18.11 6.63 6.10
C PHE A 277 -19.59 7.07 6.14
N LYS A 278 -19.95 8.00 7.03
CA LYS A 278 -21.29 8.59 7.07
C LYS A 278 -21.51 9.69 6.03
N GLY A 279 -20.47 10.11 5.32
CA GLY A 279 -20.54 11.09 4.26
C GLY A 279 -21.45 10.65 3.11
N ARG A 280 -22.16 11.62 2.52
CA ARG A 280 -23.14 11.38 1.46
C ARG A 280 -22.52 10.74 0.21
N THR A 281 -21.28 11.09 -0.11
CA THR A 281 -20.53 10.57 -1.25
C THR A 281 -20.33 9.06 -1.17
N ILE A 282 -19.86 8.56 -0.03
CA ILE A 282 -19.64 7.12 0.19
C ILE A 282 -20.97 6.37 0.17
N GLN A 283 -22.01 6.89 0.83
CA GLN A 283 -23.34 6.28 0.80
C GLN A 283 -23.92 6.16 -0.62
N ASN A 284 -23.67 7.17 -1.47
CA ASN A 284 -24.13 7.14 -2.86
C ASN A 284 -23.34 6.11 -3.70
N LEU A 285 -22.02 6.00 -3.50
CA LEU A 285 -21.19 5.03 -4.21
C LEU A 285 -21.51 3.58 -3.81
N LEU A 286 -21.75 3.34 -2.51
CA LEU A 286 -22.18 2.04 -2.02
C LEU A 286 -23.53 1.62 -2.63
N LYS A 287 -24.45 2.57 -2.81
CA LYS A 287 -25.74 2.32 -3.48
C LYS A 287 -25.59 2.15 -5.00
N GLY A 288 -24.74 2.94 -5.65
CA GLY A 288 -24.49 2.87 -7.09
C GLY A 288 -23.85 1.55 -7.51
N ASN A 289 -22.90 1.03 -6.73
CA ASN A 289 -22.26 -0.27 -6.95
C ASN A 289 -23.21 -1.47 -6.75
N ALA A 290 -24.31 -1.28 -6.03
CA ALA A 290 -25.37 -2.28 -5.90
C ALA A 290 -26.31 -2.31 -7.13
N GLN A 291 -26.43 -1.20 -7.87
CA GLN A 291 -27.37 -1.06 -9.01
C GLN A 291 -26.76 -1.42 -10.37
N SER A 292 -25.43 -1.35 -10.55
CA SER A 292 -24.76 -1.62 -11.83
C SER A 292 -24.69 -3.11 -12.23
N LYS A 293 -25.29 -4.02 -11.43
CA LYS A 293 -25.19 -5.48 -11.62
C LYS A 293 -26.39 -6.12 -12.34
N SER A 294 -27.40 -5.36 -12.78
CA SER A 294 -28.57 -5.93 -13.48
C SER A 294 -28.40 -6.17 -14.98
N SER A 295 -27.19 -6.01 -15.57
CA SER A 295 -27.03 -6.03 -17.03
C SER A 295 -25.80 -6.78 -17.61
N SER A 296 -25.05 -7.59 -16.85
CA SER A 296 -23.96 -8.41 -17.42
C SER A 296 -24.12 -9.91 -17.14
N GLY A 297 -24.17 -10.70 -18.23
CA GLY A 297 -24.30 -12.15 -18.24
C GLY A 297 -23.03 -12.91 -17.79
N PRO A 298 -23.10 -14.25 -17.73
CA PRO A 298 -22.18 -15.07 -16.95
C PRO A 298 -20.89 -15.37 -17.73
N THR A 299 -19.78 -14.73 -17.35
CA THR A 299 -18.43 -15.23 -17.65
C THR A 299 -17.56 -15.10 -16.40
N GLY A 300 -16.87 -16.19 -16.07
CA GLY A 300 -16.28 -16.46 -14.76
C GLY A 300 -15.20 -15.47 -14.33
N SER A 301 -15.46 -14.78 -13.23
CA SER A 301 -14.50 -14.58 -12.13
C SER A 301 -15.33 -14.30 -10.88
N SER A 302 -15.23 -15.20 -9.90
CA SER A 302 -16.05 -15.22 -8.69
C SER A 302 -15.58 -14.16 -7.69
N ALA A 303 -15.73 -12.88 -8.00
CA ALA A 303 -15.68 -11.81 -7.02
C ALA A 303 -16.98 -11.86 -6.20
N GLY A 304 -16.90 -12.49 -5.02
CA GLY A 304 -18.02 -12.80 -4.16
C GLY A 304 -18.68 -11.56 -3.55
N SER A 305 -19.60 -10.96 -4.29
CA SER A 305 -20.76 -10.16 -3.86
C SER A 305 -20.88 -9.80 -2.37
N VAL A 306 -20.41 -8.60 -1.99
CA VAL A 306 -20.91 -7.92 -0.78
C VAL A 306 -21.86 -6.77 -1.16
N ASN A 307 -23.14 -6.96 -0.86
CA ASN A 307 -24.22 -5.97 -1.09
C ASN A 307 -24.26 -4.86 -0.01
N SER A 308 -23.46 -4.98 1.07
CA SER A 308 -23.44 -4.05 2.19
C SER A 308 -22.14 -4.13 2.98
N LEU A 309 -21.55 -2.99 3.35
CA LEU A 309 -20.37 -2.97 4.23
C LEU A 309 -20.65 -3.73 5.55
N PRO A 310 -19.66 -4.50 6.07
CA PRO A 310 -19.71 -5.07 7.42
C PRO A 310 -19.96 -3.99 8.48
N PRO A 311 -20.47 -4.36 9.67
CA PRO A 311 -20.76 -3.39 10.72
C PRO A 311 -19.51 -2.60 11.12
N LEU A 312 -19.67 -1.27 11.17
CA LEU A 312 -18.64 -0.37 11.68
C LEU A 312 -18.67 -0.36 13.21
N ILE A 313 -17.54 -0.66 13.83
CA ILE A 313 -17.35 -0.59 15.27
C ILE A 313 -16.43 0.60 15.58
N ASN A 314 -17.02 1.64 16.16
CA ASN A 314 -16.25 2.81 16.60
C ASN A 314 -15.63 2.55 17.98
N VAL A 315 -14.31 2.43 18.03
CA VAL A 315 -13.56 2.17 19.27
C VAL A 315 -13.54 3.37 20.23
N SER A 316 -13.70 4.59 19.72
CA SER A 316 -13.80 5.81 20.53
C SER A 316 -15.10 5.87 21.34
N LYS A 317 -16.12 5.06 20.99
CA LYS A 317 -17.38 4.92 21.74
C LYS A 317 -17.36 3.76 22.75
N ALA A 318 -16.21 3.12 22.95
CA ALA A 318 -16.09 2.05 23.93
C ALA A 318 -16.40 2.57 25.34
N PRO A 319 -17.24 1.86 26.13
CA PRO A 319 -17.56 2.26 27.50
C PRO A 319 -16.31 2.20 28.36
N ALA A 320 -16.11 3.19 29.23
CA ALA A 320 -14.92 3.30 30.05
C ALA A 320 -14.67 2.02 30.87
N PHE A 321 -13.45 1.48 30.76
CA PHE A 321 -12.99 0.34 31.53
C PHE A 321 -11.75 0.75 32.30
N LYS A 322 -11.78 0.62 33.64
CA LYS A 322 -10.70 1.15 34.51
C LYS A 322 -9.59 0.15 34.82
N LYS A 323 -9.79 -1.12 34.48
CA LYS A 323 -8.83 -2.19 34.79
C LYS A 323 -7.75 -2.27 33.73
N THR A 324 -6.52 -2.57 34.16
CA THR A 324 -5.43 -2.93 33.24
C THR A 324 -5.69 -4.30 32.60
N LEU A 325 -4.93 -4.65 31.55
CA LEU A 325 -5.06 -5.97 30.90
C LEU A 325 -4.84 -7.13 31.90
N LYS A 326 -3.87 -6.98 32.81
CA LYS A 326 -3.56 -7.98 33.85
C LYS A 326 -4.69 -8.09 34.88
N GLU A 327 -5.21 -6.97 35.38
CA GLU A 327 -6.32 -6.96 36.36
C GLU A 327 -7.64 -7.52 35.79
N ALA A 328 -7.79 -7.47 34.47
CA ALA A 328 -8.93 -8.04 33.77
C ALA A 328 -8.71 -9.51 33.35
N ASN A 329 -7.55 -10.10 33.69
CA ASN A 329 -7.18 -11.47 33.32
C ASN A 329 -7.19 -11.75 31.81
N TYR A 330 -6.93 -10.72 30.99
CA TYR A 330 -6.73 -10.93 29.56
C TYR A 330 -5.33 -11.52 29.33
N SER A 331 -5.27 -12.57 28.54
CA SER A 331 -4.03 -13.22 28.09
C SER A 331 -4.25 -13.78 26.69
N MET A 332 -3.16 -13.93 25.95
CA MET A 332 -3.20 -14.50 24.61
C MET A 332 -3.22 -16.04 24.74
N GLN A 333 -4.11 -16.71 24.00
CA GLN A 333 -4.20 -18.17 23.99
C GLN A 333 -3.05 -18.78 23.17
N GLU A 334 -2.60 -19.97 23.56
CA GLU A 334 -1.49 -20.64 22.85
C GLU A 334 -1.84 -21.02 21.41
N GLU A 335 -3.13 -21.26 21.13
CA GLU A 335 -3.60 -21.58 19.78
C GLU A 335 -3.29 -20.48 18.76
N TRP A 336 -3.31 -19.21 19.20
CA TRP A 336 -3.10 -18.06 18.34
C TRP A 336 -1.61 -17.75 18.10
N LEU A 337 -0.72 -18.33 18.90
CA LEU A 337 0.73 -18.24 18.71
C LEU A 337 1.24 -19.17 17.61
N ASN A 338 0.42 -20.11 17.15
CA ASN A 338 0.80 -21.05 16.10
C ASN A 338 1.14 -20.32 14.81
N GLN A 339 2.15 -20.81 14.08
CA GLN A 339 2.58 -20.24 12.79
C GLN A 339 1.48 -20.21 11.73
N ASN A 340 0.44 -21.04 11.85
CA ASN A 340 -0.69 -21.06 10.92
C ASN A 340 -1.73 -19.96 11.22
N TRP A 341 -1.73 -19.40 12.42
CA TRP A 341 -2.62 -18.30 12.78
C TRP A 341 -2.07 -16.98 12.23
N ALA A 342 -2.91 -16.19 11.57
CA ALA A 342 -2.52 -14.87 11.11
C ALA A 342 -2.81 -13.84 12.22
N ALA A 343 -1.80 -13.07 12.63
CA ALA A 343 -2.00 -11.95 13.55
C ALA A 343 -2.43 -10.70 12.75
N ILE A 344 -1.71 -10.42 11.67
CA ILE A 344 -1.94 -9.26 10.79
C ILE A 344 -1.87 -9.70 9.33
N VAL A 345 -2.75 -9.15 8.50
CA VAL A 345 -2.64 -9.23 7.04
C VAL A 345 -2.46 -7.83 6.48
N MET A 346 -1.31 -7.55 5.88
CA MET A 346 -1.04 -6.27 5.23
C MET A 346 -1.37 -6.37 3.75
N CYS A 347 -2.21 -5.45 3.26
CA CYS A 347 -2.63 -5.40 1.87
C CYS A 347 -1.93 -4.24 1.16
N TYR A 348 -1.25 -4.55 0.06
CA TYR A 348 -0.57 -3.59 -0.81
C TYR A 348 -1.20 -3.61 -2.20
N PHE A 349 -1.18 -2.46 -2.88
CA PHE A 349 -1.61 -2.33 -4.26
C PHE A 349 -0.40 -1.96 -5.11
N SER A 350 -0.15 -2.75 -6.14
CA SER A 350 0.87 -2.45 -7.14
C SER A 350 0.36 -1.40 -8.13
N ALA A 351 1.27 -0.80 -8.90
CA ALA A 351 0.95 0.22 -9.91
C ALA A 351 -0.03 -0.28 -10.99
N ASP A 352 -0.08 -1.60 -11.22
CA ASP A 352 -1.02 -2.28 -12.11
C ASP A 352 -2.38 -2.60 -11.44
N GLN A 353 -2.66 -2.02 -10.27
CA GLN A 353 -3.84 -2.26 -9.43
C GLN A 353 -4.01 -3.70 -8.95
N ARG A 354 -2.98 -4.55 -9.07
CA ARG A 354 -3.00 -5.87 -8.43
C ARG A 354 -2.78 -5.74 -6.94
N ARG A 355 -3.59 -6.47 -6.16
CA ARG A 355 -3.48 -6.56 -4.71
C ARG A 355 -2.53 -7.69 -4.32
N TYR A 356 -1.58 -7.38 -3.45
CA TYR A 356 -0.70 -8.34 -2.79
C TYR A 356 -0.98 -8.30 -1.29
N CYS A 357 -1.25 -9.45 -0.69
CA CYS A 357 -1.53 -9.57 0.73
C CYS A 357 -0.42 -10.37 1.40
N VAL A 358 0.18 -9.81 2.45
CA VAL A 358 1.23 -10.45 3.23
C VAL A 358 0.67 -10.81 4.60
N ARG A 359 0.77 -12.10 4.94
CA ARG A 359 0.37 -12.62 6.24
C ARG A 359 1.54 -12.52 7.22
N PHE A 360 1.31 -11.94 8.38
CA PHE A 360 2.26 -11.87 9.48
C PHE A 360 1.75 -12.68 10.67
N GLY A 361 2.55 -13.65 11.12
CA GLY A 361 2.40 -14.32 12.41
C GLY A 361 3.00 -13.50 13.55
N HIS A 362 2.77 -13.93 14.79
CA HIS A 362 3.34 -13.26 15.97
C HIS A 362 4.87 -13.34 16.03
N ASP A 363 5.43 -14.43 15.53
CA ASP A 363 6.87 -14.63 15.35
C ASP A 363 7.45 -13.63 14.35
N ASN A 364 6.80 -13.44 13.19
CA ASN A 364 7.22 -12.46 12.20
C ASN A 364 7.17 -11.04 12.76
N LEU A 365 6.09 -10.69 13.48
CA LEU A 365 5.93 -9.36 14.08
C LEU A 365 6.94 -9.06 15.19
N LEU A 366 7.44 -10.09 15.88
CA LEU A 366 8.48 -9.93 16.90
C LEU A 366 9.88 -9.82 16.28
N SER A 367 10.09 -10.41 15.10
CA SER A 367 11.37 -10.39 14.38
C SER A 367 11.62 -9.14 13.52
N LEU A 368 10.58 -8.34 13.29
CA LEU A 368 10.65 -7.03 12.63
C LEU A 368 11.19 -5.97 13.59
#